data_AF-A0A6A6L0I3-F1
#
_entry.id   AF-A0A6A6L0I3-F1
#
_cell.length_a   1.000
_cell.length_b   1.000
_cell.length_c   1.000
_cell.angle_alpha   90.00
_cell.angle_beta   90.00
_cell.angle_gamma   90.00
#
_symmetry.space_group_name_H-M   'P 1'
#
loop_
_entity.id
_entity.type
_entity.pdbx_description
1 polymer ?
#
loop_
_entity_poly.entity_id
_entity_poly.type
_entity_poly.pdbx_seq_one_letter_code
_entity_poly.pdbx_strand_id
1 'polypeptide(L)'
;MLCKLPLALCFLLGTALIFPSYAQDTQQDYLSAHNQARAAVNVGPLTWDDKVAAYAQNYASQRISDCNLVHSGGPYGENLAWSSADLSGTDAVKMWVDEKAYYDYNSNSCAQGQQCGHYTQVVWRDSARVGCAKVTCNSGGTFIGCNYDPPALIFSSYAQDTPQDYLNAHNQARIDVGVGPLTWDDKVAAYAQNYANQRISDCNLVHSGGPYGENLAWGSGDLSGTDAVKMWADEKAYYDYNYNSCAPGQTCGHYTQVVWRDSFRLGCAKVTCNSGETFIGCNYDPAGNYIGQRPY
;
A
#
# COMPACT_ATOMS: atom_id res chain seq x y z
N MET A 1 -0.72 84.87 -31.91
CA MET A 1 -0.17 84.85 -30.53
C MET A 1 -0.15 83.40 -30.10
N LEU A 2 1.05 82.86 -29.89
CA LEU A 2 1.28 81.47 -29.47
C LEU A 2 0.73 81.23 -28.06
N CYS A 3 0.12 80.08 -27.83
CA CYS A 3 0.32 79.35 -26.57
C CYS A 3 0.11 77.85 -26.81
N LYS A 4 1.21 77.11 -26.87
CA LYS A 4 1.24 75.65 -26.73
C LYS A 4 1.16 75.34 -25.23
N LEU A 5 0.24 74.48 -24.80
CA LEU A 5 0.40 73.70 -23.57
C LEU A 5 0.05 72.22 -23.81
N PRO A 6 0.72 71.29 -23.12
CA PRO A 6 1.01 69.95 -23.63
C PRO A 6 -0.05 68.91 -23.27
N LEU A 7 -0.09 67.87 -24.10
CA LEU A 7 -0.80 66.63 -23.87
C LEU A 7 -0.17 65.90 -22.67
N ALA A 8 -0.80 65.98 -21.50
CA ALA A 8 -0.41 65.18 -20.34
C ALA A 8 -0.90 63.73 -20.55
N LEU A 9 0.02 62.86 -20.93
CA LEU A 9 -0.17 61.42 -20.97
C LEU A 9 -0.32 60.93 -19.52
N CYS A 10 -1.56 60.76 -19.05
CA CYS A 10 -1.83 60.11 -17.77
C CYS A 10 -1.44 58.63 -17.90
N PHE A 11 -0.22 58.28 -17.51
CA PHE A 11 0.13 56.92 -17.14
C PHE A 11 -0.73 56.55 -15.93
N LEU A 12 -1.83 55.85 -16.19
CA LEU A 12 -2.44 54.99 -15.18
C LEU A 12 -1.39 53.94 -14.84
N LEU A 13 -0.58 54.21 -13.82
CA LEU A 13 0.15 53.21 -13.07
C LEU A 13 -0.90 52.25 -12.52
N GLY A 14 -1.23 51.23 -13.30
CA GLY A 14 -1.91 50.05 -12.81
C GLY A 14 -0.99 49.48 -11.74
N THR A 15 -1.30 49.75 -10.48
CA THR A 15 -0.82 48.94 -9.38
C THR A 15 -1.37 47.55 -9.66
N ALA A 16 -0.56 46.70 -10.31
CA ALA A 16 -0.75 45.28 -10.26
C ALA A 16 -0.69 44.92 -8.77
N LEU A 17 -1.86 44.75 -8.17
CA LEU A 17 -1.99 44.05 -6.91
C LEU A 17 -1.42 42.66 -7.20
N ILE A 18 -0.17 42.44 -6.82
CA ILE A 18 0.39 41.11 -6.71
C ILE A 18 -0.44 40.48 -5.60
N PHE A 19 -1.48 39.75 -5.98
CA PHE A 19 -2.11 38.80 -5.09
C PHE A 19 -1.05 37.73 -4.87
N PRO A 20 -0.44 37.62 -3.67
CA PRO A 20 0.27 36.40 -3.33
C PRO A 20 -0.68 35.22 -3.60
N SER A 21 -0.21 34.26 -4.40
CA SER A 21 -0.97 33.07 -4.77
C SER A 21 -1.15 32.17 -3.54
N TYR A 22 -2.04 32.56 -2.62
CA TYR A 22 -2.39 31.82 -1.41
C TYR A 22 -3.39 30.67 -1.67
N ALA A 23 -3.62 30.29 -2.93
CA ALA A 23 -4.66 29.36 -3.34
C ALA A 23 -4.10 28.00 -3.77
N GLN A 24 -3.13 27.44 -3.05
CA GLN A 24 -2.57 26.10 -3.35
C GLN A 24 -2.59 25.14 -2.14
N ASP A 25 -3.14 25.58 -1.00
CA ASP A 25 -3.21 24.83 0.26
C ASP A 25 -4.66 24.71 0.78
N THR A 26 -5.67 25.09 -0.02
CA THR A 26 -7.08 24.93 0.38
C THR A 26 -7.55 23.49 0.16
N GLN A 27 -8.61 23.09 0.86
CA GLN A 27 -9.32 21.83 0.61
C GLN A 27 -9.61 21.58 -0.88
N GLN A 28 -10.03 22.64 -1.60
CA GLN A 28 -10.37 22.52 -3.00
C GLN A 28 -9.14 22.27 -3.88
N ASP A 29 -7.97 22.80 -3.50
CA ASP A 29 -6.73 22.62 -4.25
C ASP A 29 -6.27 21.16 -4.18
N TYR A 30 -6.27 20.58 -2.97
CA TYR A 30 -6.03 19.14 -2.78
C TYR A 30 -7.02 18.31 -3.59
N LEU A 31 -8.33 18.55 -3.45
CA LEU A 31 -9.35 17.80 -4.17
C LEU A 31 -9.17 17.87 -5.69
N SER A 32 -8.90 19.06 -6.21
CA SER A 32 -8.79 19.29 -7.66
C SER A 32 -7.58 18.54 -8.23
N ALA A 33 -6.43 18.59 -7.55
CA ALA A 33 -5.23 17.88 -7.97
C ALA A 33 -5.44 16.35 -7.98
N HIS A 34 -6.04 15.78 -6.92
CA HIS A 34 -6.34 14.35 -6.88
C HIS A 34 -7.35 13.95 -7.97
N ASN A 35 -8.45 14.70 -8.09
CA ASN A 35 -9.53 14.35 -9.01
C ASN A 35 -9.14 14.52 -10.47
N GLN A 36 -8.21 15.42 -10.79
CA GLN A 36 -7.58 15.48 -12.11
C GLN A 36 -6.81 14.19 -12.42
N ALA A 37 -5.98 13.70 -11.49
CA ALA A 37 -5.21 12.47 -11.67
C ALA A 37 -6.11 11.24 -11.79
N ARG A 38 -7.17 11.16 -10.98
CA ARG A 38 -8.15 10.05 -11.01
C ARG A 38 -8.96 10.02 -12.30
N ALA A 39 -9.41 11.18 -12.78
CA ALA A 39 -10.12 11.29 -14.05
C ALA A 39 -9.25 10.82 -15.23
N ALA A 40 -7.95 11.11 -15.21
CA ALA A 40 -7.01 10.70 -16.25
C ALA A 40 -6.86 9.17 -16.40
N VAL A 41 -7.33 8.39 -15.41
CA VAL A 41 -7.34 6.92 -15.43
C VAL A 41 -8.73 6.33 -15.22
N ASN A 42 -9.79 7.12 -15.49
CA ASN A 42 -11.19 6.71 -15.39
C ASN A 42 -11.61 6.20 -14.00
N VAL A 43 -11.02 6.75 -12.95
CA VAL A 43 -11.38 6.48 -11.55
C VAL A 43 -12.30 7.59 -11.02
N GLY A 44 -13.34 7.22 -10.27
CA GLY A 44 -14.33 8.15 -9.73
C GLY A 44 -13.72 9.19 -8.77
N PRO A 45 -14.27 10.40 -8.66
CA PRO A 45 -13.67 11.47 -7.86
C PRO A 45 -13.76 11.20 -6.35
N LEU A 46 -12.78 11.72 -5.61
CA LEU A 46 -12.81 11.86 -4.16
C LEU A 46 -13.68 13.06 -3.75
N THR A 47 -14.34 12.92 -2.61
CA THR A 47 -14.96 14.04 -1.87
C THR A 47 -14.12 14.35 -0.63
N TRP A 48 -14.12 15.61 -0.18
CA TRP A 48 -13.42 15.93 1.06
C TRP A 48 -14.22 15.45 2.27
N ASP A 49 -13.53 14.98 3.30
CA ASP A 49 -14.13 14.63 4.58
C ASP A 49 -13.39 15.31 5.75
N ASP A 50 -14.13 16.12 6.51
CA ASP A 50 -13.57 16.91 7.61
C ASP A 50 -13.06 16.05 8.77
N LYS A 51 -13.58 14.83 8.97
CA LYS A 51 -13.06 13.92 10.01
C LYS A 51 -11.73 13.32 9.59
N VAL A 52 -11.60 12.97 8.31
CA VAL A 52 -10.34 12.50 7.73
C VAL A 52 -9.30 13.62 7.76
N ALA A 53 -9.70 14.86 7.42
CA ALA A 53 -8.82 16.01 7.46
C ALA A 53 -8.38 16.36 8.90
N ALA A 54 -9.29 16.28 9.87
CA ALA A 54 -8.95 16.46 11.28
C ALA A 54 -7.96 15.40 11.77
N TYR A 55 -8.08 14.15 11.31
CA TYR A 55 -7.09 13.11 11.58
C TYR A 55 -5.71 13.47 10.99
N ALA A 56 -5.65 13.83 9.71
CA ALA A 56 -4.43 14.26 9.03
C ALA A 56 -3.75 15.42 9.77
N GLN A 57 -4.56 16.42 10.19
CA GLN A 57 -4.07 17.58 10.93
C GLN A 57 -3.49 17.19 12.29
N ASN A 58 -4.19 16.34 13.06
CA ASN A 58 -3.72 15.87 14.35
C ASN A 58 -2.39 15.11 14.22
N TYR A 59 -2.23 14.31 13.17
CA TYR A 59 -0.99 13.57 12.94
C TYR A 59 0.15 14.48 12.48
N ALA A 60 -0.10 15.34 11.49
CA ALA A 60 0.87 16.31 11.00
C ALA A 60 1.39 17.21 12.14
N SER A 61 0.51 17.65 13.05
CA SER A 61 0.90 18.43 14.22
C SER A 61 1.86 17.69 15.16
N GLN A 62 1.78 16.36 15.27
CA GLN A 62 2.73 15.55 16.06
C GLN A 62 4.12 15.44 15.40
N ARG A 63 4.22 15.71 14.10
CA ARG A 63 5.47 15.67 13.34
C ARG A 63 6.20 17.02 13.29
N ILE A 64 5.62 18.12 13.79
CA ILE A 64 6.24 19.47 13.71
C ILE A 64 7.68 19.51 14.25
N SER A 65 8.00 18.71 15.27
CA SER A 65 9.33 18.69 15.87
C SER A 65 10.42 18.09 14.98
N ASP A 66 10.10 17.08 14.17
CA ASP A 66 11.08 16.29 13.40
C ASP A 66 10.80 16.26 11.89
N CYS A 67 9.53 16.29 11.52
CA CYS A 67 9.00 16.10 10.18
C CYS A 67 9.50 14.85 9.48
N ASN A 68 9.74 13.80 10.27
CA ASN A 68 10.08 12.50 9.74
C ASN A 68 8.88 11.91 9.01
N LEU A 69 9.13 11.32 7.84
CA LEU A 69 8.14 10.61 7.03
C LEU A 69 7.87 9.22 7.62
N VAL A 70 7.27 9.19 8.81
CA VAL A 70 6.79 7.98 9.46
C VAL A 70 5.29 7.92 9.28
N HIS A 71 4.75 6.76 8.93
CA HIS A 71 3.31 6.57 8.79
C HIS A 71 2.61 6.56 10.15
N SER A 72 1.36 7.04 10.18
CA SER A 72 0.56 7.15 11.40
C SER A 72 0.11 5.80 11.98
N GLY A 73 0.07 4.74 11.17
CA GLY A 73 -0.51 3.45 11.54
C GLY A 73 -2.03 3.51 11.76
N GLY A 74 -2.68 4.58 11.29
CA GLY A 74 -4.11 4.81 11.43
C GLY A 74 -5.00 3.93 10.55
N PRO A 75 -6.33 4.09 10.65
CA PRO A 75 -7.29 3.30 9.88
C PRO A 75 -7.45 3.75 8.42
N TYR A 76 -6.72 4.78 7.99
CA TYR A 76 -6.85 5.40 6.68
C TYR A 76 -5.66 5.05 5.78
N GLY A 77 -5.87 5.14 4.47
CA GLY A 77 -4.76 5.23 3.52
C GLY A 77 -3.98 6.51 3.79
N GLU A 78 -2.69 6.57 3.48
CA GLU A 78 -1.87 7.72 3.85
C GLU A 78 -0.75 7.97 2.85
N ASN A 79 -0.67 9.21 2.37
CA ASN A 79 0.51 9.71 1.67
C ASN A 79 1.14 10.84 2.50
N LEU A 80 2.46 10.83 2.61
CA LEU A 80 3.23 11.84 3.30
C LEU A 80 4.22 12.50 2.34
N ALA A 81 4.50 13.78 2.56
CA ALA A 81 5.50 14.52 1.81
C ALA A 81 6.23 15.47 2.75
N TRP A 82 7.53 15.65 2.49
CA TRP A 82 8.36 16.60 3.22
C TRP A 82 9.25 17.37 2.25
N SER A 83 9.49 18.63 2.57
CA SER A 83 10.45 19.49 1.88
C SER A 83 11.19 20.36 2.89
N SER A 84 12.46 20.68 2.60
CA SER A 84 13.22 21.68 3.35
C SER A 84 12.77 23.12 3.06
N ALA A 85 11.90 23.32 2.07
CA ALA A 85 11.29 24.60 1.72
C ALA A 85 9.77 24.58 1.93
N ASP A 86 9.11 25.69 1.61
CA ASP A 86 7.65 25.74 1.53
C ASP A 86 7.16 24.85 0.39
N LEU A 87 6.44 23.79 0.71
CA LEU A 87 5.83 22.88 -0.26
C LEU A 87 4.33 23.14 -0.27
N SER A 88 3.75 23.40 -1.43
CA SER A 88 2.30 23.55 -1.55
C SER A 88 1.60 22.18 -1.53
N GLY A 89 0.34 22.17 -1.11
CA GLY A 89 -0.53 21.00 -1.17
C GLY A 89 -0.63 20.40 -2.56
N THR A 90 -0.80 21.25 -3.57
CA THR A 90 -0.84 20.83 -4.99
C THR A 90 0.48 20.24 -5.47
N ASP A 91 1.62 20.79 -5.06
CA ASP A 91 2.94 20.24 -5.42
C ASP A 91 3.18 18.88 -4.77
N ALA A 92 2.78 18.70 -3.51
CA ALA A 92 2.85 17.40 -2.84
C ALA A 92 2.01 16.34 -3.58
N VAL A 93 0.77 16.67 -3.96
CA VAL A 93 -0.07 15.77 -4.76
C VAL A 93 0.56 15.49 -6.12
N LYS A 94 1.13 16.50 -6.77
CA LYS A 94 1.84 16.32 -8.04
C LYS A 94 3.02 15.35 -7.89
N MET A 95 3.82 15.48 -6.84
CA MET A 95 4.94 14.56 -6.56
C MET A 95 4.46 13.11 -6.45
N TRP A 96 3.38 12.86 -5.71
CA TRP A 96 2.78 11.53 -5.61
C TRP A 96 2.24 11.03 -6.95
N VAL A 97 1.63 11.92 -7.75
CA VAL A 97 1.07 11.57 -9.07
C VAL A 97 2.16 11.27 -10.10
N ASP A 98 3.29 11.97 -10.05
CA ASP A 98 4.41 11.80 -10.98
C ASP A 98 5.02 10.39 -10.90
N GLU A 99 4.85 9.67 -9.78
CA GLU A 99 5.27 8.27 -9.66
C GLU A 99 4.56 7.32 -10.64
N LYS A 100 3.46 7.76 -11.28
CA LYS A 100 2.82 7.07 -12.40
C LYS A 100 3.83 6.65 -13.48
N ALA A 101 4.89 7.43 -13.68
CA ALA A 101 5.96 7.10 -14.63
C ALA A 101 6.63 5.74 -14.34
N TYR A 102 6.51 5.26 -13.10
CA TYR A 102 7.10 4.01 -12.62
C TYR A 102 6.07 2.89 -12.40
N TYR A 103 4.78 3.14 -12.61
CA TYR A 103 3.74 2.12 -12.38
C TYR A 103 3.37 1.40 -13.68
N ASP A 104 3.42 0.07 -13.64
CA ASP A 104 2.95 -0.79 -14.73
C ASP A 104 1.56 -1.35 -14.39
N TYR A 105 0.56 -0.95 -15.19
CA TYR A 105 -0.83 -1.38 -15.03
C TYR A 105 -1.07 -2.85 -15.38
N ASN A 106 -0.23 -3.46 -16.22
CA ASN A 106 -0.39 -4.86 -16.61
C ASN A 106 0.05 -5.81 -15.50
N SER A 107 1.17 -5.50 -14.85
CA SER A 107 1.72 -6.30 -13.75
C SER A 107 1.26 -5.83 -12.38
N ASN A 108 0.61 -4.66 -12.30
CA ASN A 108 0.21 -4.01 -11.05
C ASN A 108 1.41 -3.83 -10.09
N SER A 109 2.55 -3.40 -10.63
CA SER A 109 3.81 -3.27 -9.88
C SER A 109 4.58 -2.01 -10.23
N CYS A 110 5.43 -1.56 -9.32
CA CYS A 110 6.39 -0.50 -9.62
C CYS A 110 7.58 -1.04 -10.43
N ALA A 111 8.19 -0.18 -11.24
CA ALA A 111 9.47 -0.44 -11.86
C ALA A 111 10.54 -0.75 -10.80
N GLN A 112 11.49 -1.62 -11.14
CA GLN A 112 12.50 -2.09 -10.19
C GLN A 112 13.25 -0.92 -9.53
N GLY A 113 13.26 -0.90 -8.20
CA GLY A 113 13.92 0.13 -7.40
C GLY A 113 13.21 1.49 -7.39
N GLN A 114 12.00 1.59 -7.93
CA GLN A 114 11.18 2.80 -7.92
C GLN A 114 10.02 2.67 -6.95
N GLN A 115 9.50 3.82 -6.51
CA GLN A 115 8.30 3.90 -5.70
C GLN A 115 7.13 4.35 -6.58
N CYS A 116 5.97 3.73 -6.37
CA CYS A 116 4.71 4.10 -7.02
C CYS A 116 3.50 3.98 -6.08
N GLY A 117 3.75 3.74 -4.80
CA GLY A 117 2.71 3.54 -3.79
C GLY A 117 1.88 4.80 -3.53
N HIS A 118 2.50 5.99 -3.62
CA HIS A 118 1.75 7.23 -3.45
C HIS A 118 0.81 7.45 -4.64
N TYR A 119 1.28 7.13 -5.86
CA TYR A 119 0.43 7.17 -7.04
C TYR A 119 -0.76 6.23 -6.94
N THR A 120 -0.53 4.95 -6.60
CA THR A 120 -1.61 3.97 -6.49
C THR A 120 -2.61 4.35 -5.40
N GLN A 121 -2.18 4.97 -4.31
CA GLN A 121 -3.08 5.51 -3.30
C GLN A 121 -3.95 6.67 -3.83
N VAL A 122 -3.35 7.62 -4.58
CA VAL A 122 -4.11 8.74 -5.18
C VAL A 122 -5.20 8.23 -6.13
N VAL A 123 -4.88 7.23 -6.95
CA VAL A 123 -5.82 6.67 -7.94
C VAL A 123 -6.55 5.41 -7.47
N TRP A 124 -6.54 5.12 -6.16
CA TRP A 124 -7.20 3.94 -5.63
C TRP A 124 -8.71 3.98 -5.88
N ARG A 125 -9.24 2.97 -6.57
CA ARG A 125 -10.62 2.99 -7.07
C ARG A 125 -11.65 3.12 -5.95
N ASP A 126 -11.43 2.43 -4.84
CA ASP A 126 -12.44 2.33 -3.78
C ASP A 126 -12.35 3.47 -2.78
N SER A 127 -11.24 4.23 -2.75
CA SER A 127 -11.15 5.43 -1.91
C SER A 127 -12.16 6.44 -2.42
N ALA A 128 -13.02 6.91 -1.52
CA ALA A 128 -14.12 7.81 -1.83
C ALA A 128 -13.94 9.18 -1.17
N ARG A 129 -13.22 9.23 -0.04
CA ARG A 129 -13.01 10.41 0.79
C ARG A 129 -11.53 10.69 0.97
N VAL A 130 -11.18 11.98 1.07
CA VAL A 130 -9.82 12.43 1.39
C VAL A 130 -9.85 13.60 2.36
N GLY A 131 -8.83 13.68 3.20
CA GLY A 131 -8.56 14.85 4.03
C GLY A 131 -7.06 15.05 4.19
N CYS A 132 -6.60 16.29 4.06
CA CYS A 132 -5.18 16.63 4.03
C CYS A 132 -4.83 17.72 5.05
N ALA A 133 -3.58 17.74 5.45
CA ALA A 133 -3.02 18.77 6.32
C ALA A 133 -1.59 19.14 5.93
N LYS A 134 -1.23 20.39 6.18
CA LYS A 134 0.10 20.96 6.02
C LYS A 134 0.55 21.58 7.34
N VAL A 135 1.78 21.33 7.75
CA VAL A 135 2.41 22.00 8.90
C VAL A 135 3.82 22.48 8.54
N THR A 136 4.24 23.56 9.20
CA THR A 136 5.63 24.03 9.14
C THR A 136 6.42 23.39 10.28
N CYS A 137 7.54 22.77 9.92
CA CYS A 137 8.45 22.10 10.84
C CYS A 137 9.27 23.12 11.64
N ASN A 138 9.74 22.74 12.83
CA ASN A 138 10.69 23.56 13.60
C ASN A 138 12.01 23.82 12.84
N SER A 139 12.36 22.94 11.91
CA SER A 139 13.50 23.09 11.00
C SER A 139 13.28 24.10 9.87
N GLY A 140 12.07 24.66 9.72
CA GLY A 140 11.68 25.59 8.66
C GLY A 140 11.15 24.95 7.38
N GLY A 141 11.20 23.61 7.28
CA GLY A 141 10.59 22.85 6.18
C GLY A 141 9.08 22.68 6.31
N THR A 142 8.48 21.97 5.35
CA THR A 142 7.04 21.67 5.31
C THR A 142 6.81 20.17 5.36
N PHE A 143 5.84 19.75 6.17
CA PHE A 143 5.30 18.39 6.17
C PHE A 143 3.84 18.43 5.73
N ILE A 144 3.48 17.57 4.78
CA ILE A 144 2.12 17.39 4.28
C ILE A 144 1.71 15.94 4.43
N GLY A 145 0.51 15.71 4.96
CA GLY A 145 -0.11 14.39 5.02
C GLY A 145 -1.51 14.43 4.42
N CYS A 146 -1.86 13.45 3.58
CA CYS A 146 -3.21 13.22 3.09
C CYS A 146 -3.66 11.82 3.47
N ASN A 147 -4.86 11.71 4.03
CA ASN A 147 -5.49 10.45 4.41
C ASN A 147 -6.69 10.14 3.52
N TYR A 148 -6.91 8.84 3.25
CA TYR A 148 -7.90 8.35 2.28
C TYR A 148 -8.82 7.30 2.91
N ASP A 149 -10.10 7.38 2.61
CA ASP A 149 -11.13 6.51 3.19
C ASP A 149 -12.16 6.05 2.12
N PRO A 150 -12.38 4.74 1.94
CA PRO A 150 -11.59 3.62 2.50
C PRO A 150 -10.10 3.67 2.12
N PRO A 151 -9.21 3.07 2.94
CA PRO A 151 -7.80 2.92 2.59
C PRO A 151 -7.64 2.15 1.27
N ALA A 152 -6.53 2.40 0.55
CA ALA A 152 -6.17 1.51 -0.54
C ALA A 152 -5.97 0.08 -0.01
N LEU A 153 -6.61 -0.92 -0.65
CA LEU A 153 -6.41 -2.33 -0.29
C LEU A 153 -5.05 -2.86 -0.75
N ILE A 154 -4.19 -2.00 -1.32
CA ILE A 154 -2.85 -2.40 -1.74
C ILE A 154 -1.79 -1.34 -1.46
N PHE A 155 -0.78 -1.84 -0.74
CA PHE A 155 0.62 -1.41 -0.69
C PHE A 155 0.94 -0.12 0.08
N SER A 156 0.86 -0.22 1.42
CA SER A 156 1.89 0.45 2.23
C SER A 156 3.21 -0.27 1.96
N SER A 157 4.12 0.38 1.24
CA SER A 157 5.48 -0.12 0.97
C SER A 157 6.37 -0.20 2.23
N TYR A 158 5.77 -0.24 3.42
CA TYR A 158 6.44 -0.44 4.71
C TYR A 158 5.71 -1.42 5.65
N ALA A 159 4.63 -2.06 5.19
CA ALA A 159 3.96 -3.16 5.87
C ALA A 159 3.55 -4.17 4.80
N GLN A 160 4.41 -5.16 4.54
CA GLN A 160 4.14 -6.30 3.65
C GLN A 160 4.12 -7.63 4.42
N ASP A 161 4.17 -7.53 5.75
CA ASP A 161 4.36 -8.64 6.69
C ASP A 161 3.37 -8.54 7.88
N THR A 162 2.35 -7.67 7.80
CA THR A 162 1.33 -7.60 8.86
C THR A 162 0.30 -8.73 8.70
N PRO A 163 -0.43 -9.08 9.78
CA PRO A 163 -1.56 -10.01 9.71
C PRO A 163 -2.52 -9.73 8.54
N GLN A 164 -2.82 -8.44 8.29
CA GLN A 164 -3.76 -8.05 7.26
C GLN A 164 -3.18 -8.22 5.85
N ASP A 165 -1.88 -8.03 5.67
CA ASP A 165 -1.22 -8.21 4.36
C ASP A 165 -1.28 -9.67 3.91
N TYR A 166 -0.96 -10.60 4.82
CA TYR A 166 -1.13 -12.03 4.57
C TYR A 166 -2.59 -12.36 4.26
N LEU A 167 -3.54 -11.89 5.08
CA LEU A 167 -4.96 -12.14 4.84
C LEU A 167 -5.44 -11.62 3.48
N ASN A 168 -5.07 -10.39 3.12
CA ASN A 168 -5.48 -9.79 1.86
C ASN A 168 -4.96 -10.61 0.68
N ALA A 169 -3.67 -10.97 0.68
CA ALA A 169 -3.07 -11.75 -0.39
C ALA A 169 -3.71 -13.14 -0.54
N HIS A 170 -3.99 -13.85 0.56
CA HIS A 170 -4.66 -15.14 0.51
C HIS A 170 -6.12 -15.01 0.07
N ASN A 171 -6.85 -14.06 0.63
CA ASN A 171 -8.27 -13.89 0.36
C ASN A 171 -8.53 -13.44 -1.07
N GLN A 172 -7.60 -12.73 -1.70
CA GLN A 172 -7.67 -12.44 -3.13
C GLN A 172 -7.68 -13.72 -3.97
N ALA A 173 -6.77 -14.67 -3.70
CA ALA A 173 -6.73 -15.96 -4.40
C ALA A 173 -7.98 -16.82 -4.13
N ARG A 174 -8.55 -16.72 -2.92
CA ARG A 174 -9.76 -17.47 -2.52
C ARG A 174 -11.04 -16.96 -3.18
N ILE A 175 -11.14 -15.65 -3.40
CA ILE A 175 -12.26 -15.02 -4.13
C ILE A 175 -12.33 -15.59 -5.55
N ASP A 176 -11.18 -15.75 -6.23
CA ASP A 176 -11.12 -16.24 -7.61
C ASP A 176 -11.73 -17.63 -7.81
N VAL A 177 -11.78 -18.46 -6.76
CA VAL A 177 -12.34 -19.81 -6.80
C VAL A 177 -13.63 -19.95 -5.99
N GLY A 178 -14.14 -18.84 -5.43
CA GLY A 178 -15.41 -18.81 -4.70
C GLY A 178 -15.43 -19.55 -3.37
N VAL A 179 -14.30 -19.66 -2.66
CA VAL A 179 -14.25 -20.19 -1.29
C VAL A 179 -14.28 -19.06 -0.26
N GLY A 180 -14.78 -19.35 0.95
CA GLY A 180 -14.91 -18.36 2.02
C GLY A 180 -13.56 -17.79 2.47
N PRO A 181 -13.50 -16.56 3.00
CA PRO A 181 -12.23 -15.93 3.40
C PRO A 181 -11.62 -16.60 4.63
N LEU A 182 -10.30 -16.50 4.75
CA LEU A 182 -9.56 -16.76 5.98
C LEU A 182 -9.70 -15.58 6.95
N THR A 183 -9.64 -15.88 8.24
CA THR A 183 -9.51 -14.91 9.34
C THR A 183 -8.21 -15.14 10.11
N TRP A 184 -7.55 -14.08 10.57
CA TRP A 184 -6.32 -14.22 11.34
C TRP A 184 -6.60 -14.86 12.71
N ASP A 185 -5.74 -15.78 13.14
CA ASP A 185 -5.79 -16.41 14.46
C ASP A 185 -4.42 -16.29 15.14
N ASP A 186 -4.38 -15.56 16.26
CA ASP A 186 -3.15 -15.29 16.99
C ASP A 186 -2.47 -16.54 17.55
N LYS A 187 -3.21 -17.63 17.81
CA LYS A 187 -2.62 -18.90 18.26
C LYS A 187 -1.92 -19.61 17.11
N VAL A 188 -2.52 -19.60 15.92
CA VAL A 188 -1.91 -20.12 14.71
C VAL A 188 -0.67 -19.29 14.34
N ALA A 189 -0.75 -17.97 14.45
CA ALA A 189 0.38 -17.07 14.19
C ALA A 189 1.53 -17.26 15.19
N ALA A 190 1.21 -17.41 16.49
CA ALA A 190 2.22 -17.72 17.49
C ALA A 190 2.91 -19.06 17.23
N TYR A 191 2.18 -20.06 16.72
CA TYR A 191 2.78 -21.32 16.28
C TYR A 191 3.73 -21.11 15.11
N ALA A 192 3.30 -20.40 14.06
CA ALA A 192 4.12 -20.07 12.91
C ALA A 192 5.41 -19.34 13.31
N GLN A 193 5.31 -18.34 14.20
CA GLN A 193 6.46 -17.57 14.69
C GLN A 193 7.43 -18.45 15.49
N ASN A 194 6.92 -19.28 16.39
CA ASN A 194 7.75 -20.20 17.17
C ASN A 194 8.49 -21.20 16.28
N TYR A 195 7.88 -21.63 15.17
CA TYR A 195 8.54 -22.52 14.23
C TYR A 195 9.55 -21.78 13.35
N ALA A 196 9.19 -20.62 12.79
CA ALA A 196 10.09 -19.79 12.00
C ALA A 196 11.36 -19.42 12.80
N ASN A 197 11.23 -19.09 14.08
CA ASN A 197 12.38 -18.82 14.97
C ASN A 197 13.37 -19.99 15.05
N GLN A 198 12.92 -21.24 14.92
CA GLN A 198 13.78 -22.43 14.93
C GLN A 198 14.56 -22.61 13.62
N ARG A 199 14.19 -21.91 12.55
CA ARG A 199 14.86 -21.96 11.25
C ARG A 199 15.87 -20.83 11.05
N ILE A 200 15.98 -19.87 11.97
CA ILE A 200 16.90 -18.72 11.84
C ILE A 200 18.36 -19.17 11.59
N SER A 201 18.79 -20.30 12.16
CA SER A 201 20.17 -20.76 12.04
C SER A 201 20.52 -21.35 10.68
N ASP A 202 19.56 -21.96 9.98
CA ASP A 202 19.82 -22.76 8.77
C ASP A 202 18.99 -22.34 7.55
N CYS A 203 17.92 -21.56 7.75
CA CYS A 203 16.96 -21.11 6.75
C CYS A 203 16.31 -22.24 5.93
N ASN A 204 16.36 -23.48 6.41
CA ASN A 204 15.93 -24.63 5.63
C ASN A 204 14.40 -24.73 5.56
N LEU A 205 13.88 -25.00 4.36
CA LEU A 205 12.46 -25.29 4.10
C LEU A 205 12.08 -26.71 4.55
N VAL A 206 12.05 -26.92 5.86
CA VAL A 206 11.59 -28.16 6.48
C VAL A 206 10.23 -27.90 7.10
N HIS A 207 9.28 -28.82 6.91
CA HIS A 207 7.96 -28.71 7.51
C HIS A 207 7.99 -28.99 9.02
N SER A 208 7.14 -28.28 9.76
CA SER A 208 7.07 -28.37 11.23
C SER A 208 6.57 -29.72 11.75
N GLY A 209 5.81 -30.46 10.94
CA GLY A 209 5.10 -31.67 11.38
C GLY A 209 3.98 -31.37 12.39
N GLY A 210 3.56 -30.10 12.48
CA GLY A 210 2.50 -29.64 13.37
C GLY A 210 1.09 -30.11 12.99
N PRO A 211 0.09 -29.70 13.80
CA PRO A 211 -1.31 -30.06 13.55
C PRO A 211 -1.98 -29.23 12.44
N TYR A 212 -1.30 -28.19 11.94
CA TYR A 212 -1.85 -27.25 10.96
C TYR A 212 -1.42 -27.60 9.53
N GLY A 213 -2.18 -27.11 8.54
CA GLY A 213 -1.65 -26.99 7.19
C GLY A 213 -0.47 -26.01 7.20
N GLU A 214 0.44 -26.12 6.23
CA GLU A 214 1.66 -25.29 6.23
C GLU A 214 2.19 -25.02 4.83
N ASN A 215 2.46 -23.76 4.54
CA ASN A 215 3.27 -23.34 3.41
C ASN A 215 4.53 -22.64 3.91
N LEU A 216 5.66 -22.93 3.26
CA LEU A 216 6.95 -22.32 3.57
C LEU A 216 7.51 -21.62 2.33
N ALA A 217 8.23 -20.53 2.54
CA ALA A 217 8.93 -19.80 1.50
C ALA A 217 10.30 -19.35 1.99
N TRP A 218 11.24 -19.30 1.05
CA TRP A 218 12.60 -18.84 1.29
C TRP A 218 12.94 -17.79 0.24
N GLY A 219 13.71 -16.79 0.64
CA GLY A 219 14.26 -15.77 -0.25
C GLY A 219 15.73 -15.50 0.04
N SER A 220 16.52 -15.31 -1.01
CA SER A 220 17.96 -14.98 -0.91
C SER A 220 18.26 -13.58 -0.36
N GLY A 221 17.23 -12.79 -0.06
CA GLY A 221 17.28 -11.45 0.49
C GLY A 221 15.99 -11.16 1.24
N ASP A 222 15.58 -9.90 1.32
CA ASP A 222 14.30 -9.54 1.93
C ASP A 222 13.13 -9.98 1.04
N LEU A 223 12.49 -11.08 1.41
CA LEU A 223 11.25 -11.56 0.79
C LEU A 223 10.09 -11.05 1.63
N SER A 224 9.10 -10.43 1.00
CA SER A 224 7.91 -9.99 1.72
C SER A 224 6.90 -11.12 1.89
N GLY A 225 6.06 -11.03 2.92
CA GLY A 225 4.96 -11.94 3.17
C GLY A 225 3.99 -12.00 2.00
N THR A 226 3.64 -10.85 1.42
CA THR A 226 2.77 -10.77 0.25
C THR A 226 3.39 -11.45 -0.98
N ASP A 227 4.70 -11.28 -1.22
CA ASP A 227 5.41 -11.95 -2.32
C ASP A 227 5.43 -13.48 -2.13
N ALA A 228 5.65 -13.97 -0.91
CA ALA A 228 5.58 -15.40 -0.62
C ALA A 228 4.18 -15.97 -0.90
N VAL A 229 3.12 -15.26 -0.49
CA VAL A 229 1.74 -15.68 -0.79
C VAL A 229 1.47 -15.64 -2.29
N LYS A 230 1.98 -14.63 -3.00
CA LYS A 230 1.88 -14.54 -4.46
C LYS A 230 2.56 -15.74 -5.13
N MET A 231 3.77 -16.10 -4.71
CA MET A 231 4.48 -17.28 -5.23
C MET A 231 3.66 -18.55 -5.07
N TRP A 232 3.05 -18.76 -3.90
CA TRP A 232 2.17 -19.90 -3.65
C TRP A 232 0.89 -19.84 -4.49
N ALA A 233 0.28 -18.67 -4.63
CA ALA A 233 -0.95 -18.48 -5.41
C ALA A 233 -0.73 -18.67 -6.92
N ASP A 234 0.42 -18.21 -7.44
CA ASP A 234 0.80 -18.33 -8.85
C ASP A 234 0.94 -19.79 -9.31
N GLU A 235 1.15 -20.75 -8.39
CA GLU A 235 1.14 -22.18 -8.71
C GLU A 235 -0.21 -22.67 -9.26
N LYS A 236 -1.27 -21.85 -9.18
CA LYS A 236 -2.54 -22.04 -9.90
C LYS A 236 -2.32 -22.39 -11.37
N ALA A 237 -1.31 -21.81 -12.02
CA ALA A 237 -0.97 -22.10 -13.41
C ALA A 237 -0.60 -23.56 -13.67
N TYR A 238 -0.21 -24.30 -12.62
CA TYR A 238 0.21 -25.70 -12.69
C TYR A 238 -0.83 -26.68 -12.12
N TYR A 239 -1.91 -26.20 -11.51
CA TYR A 239 -2.93 -27.06 -10.95
C TYR A 239 -4.05 -27.35 -11.95
N ASP A 240 -4.25 -28.63 -12.28
CA ASP A 240 -5.39 -29.07 -13.07
C ASP A 240 -6.55 -29.49 -12.17
N TYR A 241 -7.60 -28.65 -12.14
CA TYR A 241 -8.79 -28.93 -11.37
C TYR A 241 -9.55 -30.17 -11.88
N ASN A 242 -9.55 -30.53 -13.15
CA ASN A 242 -10.30 -31.71 -13.59
C ASN A 242 -9.66 -33.00 -13.05
N TYR A 243 -8.34 -33.07 -13.04
CA TYR A 243 -7.60 -34.26 -12.60
C TYR A 243 -7.18 -34.24 -11.12
N ASN A 244 -7.37 -33.12 -10.43
CA ASN A 244 -6.91 -32.91 -9.05
C ASN A 244 -5.39 -33.16 -8.89
N SER A 245 -4.61 -32.65 -9.84
CA SER A 245 -3.18 -32.96 -9.92
C SER A 245 -2.37 -31.76 -10.37
N CYS A 246 -1.12 -31.68 -9.94
CA CYS A 246 -0.16 -30.74 -10.49
C CYS A 246 0.34 -31.22 -11.86
N ALA A 247 0.69 -30.28 -12.73
CA ALA A 247 1.39 -30.56 -13.97
C ALA A 247 2.70 -31.36 -13.70
N PRO A 248 3.12 -32.26 -14.60
CA PRO A 248 4.30 -33.08 -14.39
C PRO A 248 5.56 -32.24 -14.08
N GLY A 249 6.21 -32.56 -12.96
CA GLY A 249 7.42 -31.86 -12.50
C GLY A 249 7.19 -30.49 -11.88
N GLN A 250 5.92 -30.06 -11.71
CA GLN A 250 5.56 -28.79 -11.08
C GLN A 250 5.03 -28.99 -9.66
N THR A 251 5.09 -27.92 -8.87
CA THR A 251 4.48 -27.86 -7.53
C THR A 251 3.20 -27.05 -7.60
N CYS A 252 2.16 -27.53 -6.93
CA CYS A 252 0.90 -26.81 -6.77
C CYS A 252 0.27 -26.99 -5.38
N GLY A 253 0.98 -27.67 -4.47
CA GLY A 253 0.51 -27.96 -3.12
C GLY A 253 0.36 -26.72 -2.26
N HIS A 254 1.15 -25.67 -2.54
CA HIS A 254 1.01 -24.41 -1.82
C HIS A 254 -0.25 -23.69 -2.27
N TYR A 255 -0.52 -23.64 -3.58
CA TYR A 255 -1.78 -23.10 -4.11
C TYR A 255 -2.99 -23.83 -3.54
N THR A 256 -3.03 -25.16 -3.58
CA THR A 256 -4.19 -25.91 -3.09
C THR A 256 -4.44 -25.68 -1.59
N GLN A 257 -3.39 -25.45 -0.80
CA GLN A 257 -3.56 -25.08 0.61
C GLN A 257 -4.09 -23.66 0.79
N VAL A 258 -3.60 -22.67 0.03
CA VAL A 258 -4.10 -21.27 0.07
C VAL A 258 -5.60 -21.23 -0.18
N VAL A 259 -6.08 -22.01 -1.16
CA VAL A 259 -7.49 -22.04 -1.58
C VAL A 259 -8.30 -23.20 -0.98
N TRP A 260 -7.79 -23.87 0.05
CA TRP A 260 -8.49 -24.98 0.68
C TRP A 260 -9.77 -24.49 1.38
N ARG A 261 -10.94 -24.99 0.94
CA ARG A 261 -12.26 -24.52 1.37
C ARG A 261 -12.45 -24.60 2.89
N ASP A 262 -12.01 -25.70 3.48
CA ASP A 262 -12.27 -25.98 4.90
C ASP A 262 -11.29 -25.27 5.83
N SER A 263 -10.18 -24.71 5.32
CA SER A 263 -9.31 -23.83 6.10
C SER A 263 -9.97 -22.47 6.22
N PHE A 264 -10.11 -21.97 7.45
CA PHE A 264 -10.74 -20.66 7.72
C PHE A 264 -9.94 -19.79 8.70
N ARG A 265 -8.92 -20.34 9.36
CA ARG A 265 -7.99 -19.60 10.22
C ARG A 265 -6.58 -19.62 9.65
N LEU A 266 -5.90 -18.48 9.70
CA LEU A 266 -4.56 -18.26 9.18
C LEU A 266 -3.67 -17.63 10.26
N GLY A 267 -2.41 -18.05 10.31
CA GLY A 267 -1.37 -17.34 11.04
C GLY A 267 -0.03 -17.51 10.34
N CYS A 268 0.71 -16.43 10.18
CA CYS A 268 1.97 -16.41 9.44
C CYS A 268 3.08 -15.76 10.25
N ALA A 269 4.32 -16.07 9.86
CA ALA A 269 5.51 -15.45 10.42
C ALA A 269 6.62 -15.33 9.37
N LYS A 270 7.43 -14.30 9.55
CA LYS A 270 8.66 -14.04 8.80
C LYS A 270 9.81 -13.87 9.76
N VAL A 271 10.97 -14.43 9.41
CA VAL A 271 12.23 -14.21 10.12
C VAL A 271 13.37 -13.98 9.14
N THR A 272 14.33 -13.16 9.54
CA THR A 272 15.63 -13.05 8.85
C THR A 272 16.57 -14.10 9.45
N CYS A 273 17.11 -14.95 8.60
CA CYS A 273 18.09 -15.97 8.96
C CYS A 273 19.47 -15.35 9.21
N ASN A 274 20.34 -16.06 9.93
CA ASN A 274 21.70 -15.58 10.21
C ASN A 274 22.52 -15.32 8.94
N SER A 275 22.17 -15.98 7.83
CA SER A 275 22.72 -15.79 6.49
C SER A 275 22.29 -14.48 5.81
N GLY A 276 21.31 -13.75 6.35
CA GLY A 276 20.68 -12.58 5.71
C GLY A 276 19.54 -12.93 4.76
N GLU A 277 19.25 -14.22 4.59
CA GLU A 277 18.11 -14.74 3.85
C GLU A 277 16.81 -14.58 4.64
N THR A 278 15.67 -14.74 3.97
CA THR A 278 14.34 -14.69 4.61
C THR A 278 13.69 -16.06 4.63
N PHE A 279 13.12 -16.43 5.78
CA PHE A 279 12.22 -17.58 5.93
C PHE A 279 10.82 -17.10 6.29
N ILE A 280 9.81 -17.59 5.58
CA ILE A 280 8.39 -17.29 5.83
C ILE A 280 7.61 -18.59 5.97
N GLY A 281 6.76 -18.69 6.99
CA GLY A 281 5.84 -19.80 7.19
C GLY A 281 4.43 -19.31 7.46
N CYS A 282 3.44 -19.89 6.78
CA CYS A 282 2.02 -19.67 7.03
C CYS A 282 1.34 -20.99 7.41
N ASN A 283 0.59 -20.98 8.49
CA ASN A 283 -0.16 -22.12 8.99
C ASN A 283 -1.68 -21.92 8.84
N TYR A 284 -2.37 -23.02 8.53
CA TYR A 284 -3.80 -23.04 8.18
C TYR A 284 -4.56 -23.98 9.11
N ASP A 285 -5.66 -23.49 9.70
CA ASP A 285 -6.53 -24.26 10.59
C ASP A 285 -7.99 -24.24 10.09
N PRO A 286 -8.63 -25.41 9.91
CA PRO A 286 -8.05 -26.76 9.80
C PRO A 286 -7.03 -26.91 8.66
N ALA A 287 -6.19 -27.96 8.76
CA ALA A 287 -5.25 -28.34 7.72
C ALA A 287 -5.97 -28.72 6.41
N GLY A 288 -5.34 -28.42 5.27
CA GLY A 288 -5.83 -28.81 3.95
C GLY A 288 -5.04 -29.95 3.33
N ASN A 289 -5.09 -30.05 2.00
CA ASN A 289 -4.33 -31.00 1.18
C ASN A 289 -4.54 -32.47 1.55
N TYR A 290 -5.74 -32.84 1.99
CA TYR A 290 -6.08 -34.25 2.22
C TYR A 290 -6.06 -35.05 0.92
N ILE A 291 -5.31 -36.15 0.91
CA ILE A 291 -5.14 -37.03 -0.25
C ILE A 291 -6.51 -37.46 -0.78
N GLY A 292 -6.74 -37.23 -2.08
CA GLY A 292 -7.98 -37.60 -2.76
C GLY A 292 -9.13 -36.59 -2.61
N GLN A 293 -8.95 -35.52 -1.83
CA GLN A 293 -9.91 -34.42 -1.73
C GLN A 293 -9.50 -33.24 -2.60
N ARG A 294 -10.49 -32.45 -3.01
CA ARG A 294 -10.29 -31.24 -3.81
C ARG A 294 -10.25 -30.01 -2.90
N PRO A 295 -9.46 -28.99 -3.24
CA PRO A 295 -9.38 -27.76 -2.45
C PRO A 295 -10.67 -26.93 -2.51
N TYR A 296 -11.46 -27.04 -3.58
CA TYR A 296 -12.76 -26.39 -3.76
C TYR A 296 -13.68 -27.25 -4.64
#